data_AF-A0A1V6XGI7-F1
#
_entry.id   AF-A0A1V6XGI7-F1
#
_cell.length_a   1.000
_cell.length_b   1.000
_cell.length_c   1.000
_cell.angle_alpha   90.00
_cell.angle_beta   90.00
_cell.angle_gamma   90.00
#
_symmetry.space_group_name_H-M   'P 1'
#
loop_
_entity.id
_entity.type
_entity.pdbx_description
1 polymer ?
#
loop_
_entity_poly.entity_id
_entity_poly.type
_entity_poly.pdbx_seq_one_letter_code
_entity_poly.pdbx_strand_id
1 'polypeptide(L)'
;MTPSQGTTKLLRLGVFRKPTLQPTVQMGRRLATDADIKETLPEPLQQTDQRFQSFQLRGKVFAVTGGGRGLGLTMAGALVEAGGEDRLPEPHEEFYTAQARANPQFGGSLHYHPLDVRDRDSTNQILSAIADGKNRLDGLIAAAGVNHVESAINHSAADIERIISINYTGAFTSATAAATQMLNKQCRGSILLVSSMSGTVANKGMKSSIYNSSKAAVIQLTRSFAIEWSNIDREGRGGIRVNCLCPGDIITPMARMVMDKTPGDKGDMGV
;
A
#
# COMPACT_ATOMS: atom_id res chain seq x y z
N MET A 1 29.79 -8.29 44.10
CA MET A 1 29.12 -8.24 42.78
C MET A 1 27.67 -8.60 42.99
N THR A 2 26.80 -7.59 43.00
CA THR A 2 25.35 -7.69 43.25
C THR A 2 24.61 -7.20 42.01
N PRO A 3 23.45 -7.79 41.62
CA PRO A 3 22.76 -7.42 40.40
C PRO A 3 21.96 -6.13 40.60
N SER A 4 22.09 -5.20 39.65
CA SER A 4 21.29 -3.97 39.55
C SER A 4 19.84 -4.32 39.20
N GLN A 5 18.92 -4.12 40.14
CA GLN A 5 17.47 -4.16 39.87
C GLN A 5 17.02 -2.80 39.32
N GLY A 6 16.72 -2.75 38.02
CA GLY A 6 16.10 -1.60 37.37
C GLY A 6 14.65 -1.44 37.84
N THR A 7 14.38 -0.43 38.66
CA THR A 7 13.04 -0.08 39.12
C THR A 7 12.39 0.87 38.12
N THR A 8 11.40 0.40 37.36
CA THR A 8 10.54 1.26 36.54
C THR A 8 9.57 2.01 37.44
N LYS A 9 9.79 3.31 37.64
CA LYS A 9 8.82 4.20 38.31
C LYS A 9 7.62 4.42 37.40
N LEU A 10 6.44 3.97 37.82
CA LEU A 10 5.15 4.38 37.24
C LEU A 10 4.96 5.89 37.46
N LEU A 11 4.89 6.66 36.37
CA LEU A 11 4.53 8.08 36.42
C LEU A 11 3.04 8.24 36.71
N ARG A 12 2.71 8.92 37.80
CA ARG A 12 1.34 9.33 38.16
C ARG A 12 0.91 10.46 37.21
N LEU A 13 -0.14 10.24 36.41
CA LEU A 13 -0.69 11.28 35.53
C LEU A 13 -1.20 12.48 36.34
N GLY A 14 -0.68 13.67 36.04
CA GLY A 14 -1.26 14.93 36.47
C GLY A 14 -2.61 15.19 35.79
N VAL A 15 -3.48 15.92 36.49
CA VAL A 15 -4.83 16.27 36.06
C VAL A 15 -4.82 16.96 34.69
N PHE A 16 -5.43 16.33 33.69
CA PHE A 16 -5.64 16.89 32.35
C PHE A 16 -6.59 18.09 32.45
N ARG A 17 -6.11 19.30 32.11
CA ARG A 17 -7.01 20.44 31.84
C ARG A 17 -7.69 20.23 30.49
N LYS A 18 -9.01 20.40 30.44
CA LYS A 18 -9.78 20.35 29.18
C LYS A 18 -9.25 21.40 28.19
N PRO A 19 -9.07 21.07 26.90
CA PRO A 19 -8.75 22.07 25.89
C PRO A 19 -9.91 23.05 25.75
N THR A 20 -9.64 24.35 25.88
CA THR A 20 -10.59 25.39 25.52
C THR A 20 -10.62 25.49 23.99
N LEU A 21 -11.71 25.05 23.37
CA LEU A 21 -11.93 25.26 21.94
C LEU A 21 -12.12 26.75 21.69
N GLN A 22 -11.17 27.39 20.99
CA GLN A 22 -11.42 28.70 20.41
C GLN A 22 -12.32 28.52 19.17
N PRO A 23 -13.35 29.37 18.98
CA PRO A 23 -14.21 29.29 17.81
C PRO A 23 -13.38 29.51 16.55
N THR A 24 -13.42 28.53 15.65
CA THR A 24 -12.87 28.62 14.31
C THR A 24 -13.42 29.88 13.64
N VAL A 25 -12.52 30.75 13.15
CA VAL A 25 -12.88 31.87 12.27
C VAL A 25 -13.76 31.32 11.17
N GLN A 26 -15.02 31.74 11.11
CA GLN A 26 -15.90 31.49 9.97
C GLN A 26 -15.31 32.24 8.77
N MET A 27 -14.41 31.59 8.02
CA MET A 27 -14.22 31.95 6.62
C MET A 27 -15.54 31.66 5.92
N GLY A 28 -16.22 32.72 5.47
CA GLY A 28 -17.43 32.59 4.67
C GLY A 28 -17.17 31.64 3.51
N ARG A 29 -17.93 30.54 3.47
CA ARG A 29 -17.95 29.64 2.31
C ARG A 29 -18.55 30.42 1.15
N ARG A 30 -17.70 30.96 0.27
CA ARG A 30 -18.13 31.31 -1.09
C ARG A 30 -18.32 29.99 -1.83
N LEU A 31 -19.53 29.76 -2.35
CA LEU A 31 -19.76 28.72 -3.35
C LEU A 31 -18.95 29.11 -4.59
N ALA A 32 -18.18 28.17 -5.14
CA ALA A 32 -17.47 28.38 -6.40
C ALA A 32 -18.49 28.75 -7.47
N THR A 33 -18.22 29.84 -8.17
CA THR A 33 -19.02 30.31 -9.31
C THR A 33 -18.52 29.65 -10.60
N ASP A 34 -19.33 29.70 -11.66
CA ASP A 34 -18.94 29.19 -12.98
C ASP A 34 -17.64 29.83 -13.52
N ALA A 35 -17.29 31.03 -13.05
CA ALA A 35 -16.04 31.70 -13.38
C ALA A 35 -14.83 31.03 -12.70
N ASP A 36 -14.97 30.64 -11.43
CA ASP A 36 -13.94 29.93 -10.66
C ASP A 36 -13.65 28.54 -11.25
N ILE A 37 -14.67 27.91 -11.83
CA ILE A 37 -14.56 26.62 -12.54
C ILE A 37 -13.83 26.81 -13.88
N LYS A 38 -14.11 27.88 -14.63
CA LYS A 38 -13.46 28.14 -15.91
C LYS A 38 -11.96 28.42 -15.77
N GLU A 39 -11.53 29.10 -14.71
CA GLU A 39 -10.11 29.42 -14.48
C GLU A 39 -9.28 28.22 -13.96
N THR A 40 -9.93 27.17 -13.47
CA THR A 40 -9.26 25.92 -13.02
C THR A 40 -9.26 24.81 -14.06
N LEU A 41 -10.00 24.98 -15.15
CA LEU A 41 -9.92 24.07 -16.28
C LEU A 41 -8.56 24.28 -16.97
N PRO A 42 -7.80 23.19 -17.25
CA PRO A 42 -6.62 23.31 -18.08
C PRO A 42 -7.01 23.96 -19.41
N GLU A 43 -6.18 24.90 -19.89
CA GLU A 43 -6.26 25.43 -21.25
C GLU A 43 -6.57 24.29 -22.22
N PRO A 44 -7.47 24.47 -23.21
CA PRO A 44 -7.84 23.41 -24.14
C PRO A 44 -6.55 22.83 -24.73
N LEU A 45 -6.16 21.66 -24.21
CA LEU A 45 -5.00 20.94 -24.72
C LEU A 45 -5.23 20.84 -26.21
N GLN A 46 -4.24 21.22 -27.02
CA GLN A 46 -4.20 20.88 -28.43
C GLN A 46 -4.77 19.48 -28.54
N GLN A 47 -5.87 19.32 -29.28
CA GLN A 47 -6.54 18.03 -29.42
C GLN A 47 -5.55 17.07 -30.06
N THR A 48 -4.77 16.38 -29.24
CA THR A 48 -3.99 15.23 -29.66
C THR A 48 -4.93 14.05 -29.58
N ASP A 49 -4.80 13.10 -30.51
CA ASP A 49 -5.58 11.86 -30.52
C ASP A 49 -5.34 10.97 -29.26
N GLN A 50 -4.58 11.46 -28.28
CA GLN A 50 -4.18 10.74 -27.08
C GLN A 50 -4.73 11.39 -25.81
N ARG A 51 -6.06 11.31 -25.62
CA ARG A 51 -6.78 11.81 -24.42
C ARG A 51 -6.26 11.32 -23.06
N PHE A 52 -5.38 10.30 -23.02
CA PHE A 52 -4.86 9.68 -21.79
C PHE A 52 -3.33 9.50 -21.80
N GLN A 53 -2.58 10.38 -22.46
CA GLN A 53 -1.11 10.26 -22.53
C GLN A 53 -0.45 10.20 -21.15
N SER A 54 -0.99 10.90 -20.15
CA SER A 54 -0.53 10.87 -18.75
C SER A 54 -0.76 9.53 -18.03
N PHE A 55 -1.61 8.65 -18.57
CA PHE A 55 -1.91 7.32 -18.04
C PHE A 55 -1.25 6.19 -18.83
N GLN A 56 -0.43 6.50 -19.84
CA GLN A 56 0.25 5.48 -20.63
C GLN A 56 1.31 4.74 -19.81
N LEU A 57 1.21 3.41 -19.78
CA LEU A 57 2.14 2.52 -19.08
C LEU A 57 3.05 1.73 -20.03
N ARG A 58 3.02 2.01 -21.34
CA ARG A 58 3.80 1.26 -22.32
C ARG A 58 5.30 1.38 -22.05
N GLY A 59 5.98 0.24 -22.01
CA GLY A 59 7.41 0.11 -21.76
C GLY A 59 7.82 0.40 -20.32
N LYS A 60 6.86 0.54 -19.40
CA LYS A 60 7.08 0.76 -17.97
C LYS A 60 7.17 -0.57 -17.23
N VAL A 61 7.97 -0.63 -16.18
CA VAL A 61 8.13 -1.83 -15.35
C VAL A 61 7.55 -1.60 -13.98
N PHE A 62 6.67 -2.51 -13.56
CA PHE A 62 6.07 -2.48 -12.23
C PHE A 62 6.27 -3.80 -11.50
N ALA A 63 6.48 -3.71 -10.19
CA ALA A 63 6.41 -4.86 -9.29
C ALA A 63 5.16 -4.77 -8.40
N VAL A 64 4.55 -5.91 -8.10
CA VAL A 64 3.37 -5.98 -7.22
C VAL A 64 3.55 -7.12 -6.20
N THR A 65 3.77 -6.78 -4.93
CA THR A 65 3.77 -7.79 -3.86
C THR A 65 2.36 -8.11 -3.43
N GLY A 66 2.10 -9.37 -3.05
CA GLY A 66 0.73 -9.88 -2.92
C GLY A 66 -0.01 -9.97 -4.26
N GLY A 67 0.72 -9.99 -5.38
CA GLY A 67 0.20 -10.01 -6.75
C GLY A 67 -0.29 -11.39 -7.23
N GLY A 68 -0.13 -12.44 -6.43
CA GLY A 68 -0.57 -13.80 -6.78
C GLY A 68 -2.08 -14.03 -6.67
N ARG A 69 -2.83 -13.13 -6.01
CA ARG A 69 -4.29 -13.25 -5.81
C ARG A 69 -4.97 -11.94 -5.39
N GLY A 70 -6.30 -11.93 -5.38
CA GLY A 70 -7.11 -10.89 -4.78
C GLY A 70 -6.81 -9.49 -5.34
N LEU A 71 -6.78 -8.48 -4.47
CA LEU A 71 -6.61 -7.08 -4.90
C LEU A 71 -5.25 -6.85 -5.59
N GLY A 72 -4.18 -7.47 -5.10
CA GLY A 72 -2.86 -7.35 -5.72
C GLY A 72 -2.85 -7.88 -7.15
N LEU A 73 -3.42 -9.06 -7.38
CA LEU A 73 -3.54 -9.62 -8.73
C LEU A 73 -4.39 -8.74 -9.65
N THR A 74 -5.52 -8.23 -9.16
CA THR A 74 -6.36 -7.31 -9.95
C THR A 74 -5.58 -6.06 -10.38
N MET A 75 -4.79 -5.49 -9.46
CA MET A 75 -3.95 -4.33 -9.78
C MET A 75 -2.80 -4.70 -10.73
N ALA A 76 -2.16 -5.87 -10.54
CA ALA A 76 -1.12 -6.35 -11.45
C ALA A 76 -1.65 -6.57 -12.87
N GLY A 77 -2.84 -7.17 -13.00
CA GLY A 77 -3.52 -7.35 -14.29
C GLY A 77 -3.89 -6.02 -14.95
N ALA A 78 -4.23 -4.99 -14.18
CA ALA A 78 -4.52 -3.66 -14.70
C ALA A 78 -3.27 -2.91 -15.19
N LEU A 79 -2.09 -3.23 -14.66
CA LEU A 79 -0.84 -2.55 -15.02
C LEU A 79 -0.23 -3.03 -16.35
N VAL A 80 -0.73 -4.11 -16.94
CA VAL A 80 -0.38 -4.70 -18.25
C VAL A 80 1.11 -5.09 -18.43
N GLU A 81 2.09 -4.45 -17.78
CA GLU A 81 3.51 -4.81 -17.70
C GLU A 81 4.01 -4.96 -16.24
N ALA A 82 3.16 -5.47 -15.34
CA ALA A 82 3.54 -5.71 -13.94
C ALA A 82 3.90 -7.17 -13.69
N GLY A 83 4.88 -7.43 -12.83
CA GLY A 83 5.08 -8.72 -12.18
C GLY A 83 4.20 -8.83 -10.92
N GLY A 84 3.66 -10.02 -10.65
CA GLY A 84 2.94 -10.32 -9.42
C GLY A 84 3.76 -11.27 -8.55
N GLU A 85 3.89 -10.96 -7.27
CA GLU A 85 4.70 -11.74 -6.33
C GLU A 85 3.83 -12.18 -5.14
N ASP A 86 3.92 -13.44 -4.71
CA ASP A 86 3.27 -13.94 -3.50
C ASP A 86 4.16 -15.01 -2.83
N ARG A 87 3.94 -15.29 -1.54
CA ARG A 87 4.75 -16.23 -0.76
C ARG A 87 4.64 -17.67 -1.28
N LEU A 88 3.56 -17.98 -1.99
CA LEU A 88 3.33 -19.32 -2.48
C LEU A 88 4.34 -19.68 -3.58
N PRO A 89 4.79 -20.94 -3.65
CA PRO A 89 5.69 -21.37 -4.73
C PRO A 89 5.03 -21.24 -6.11
N GLU A 90 3.70 -21.34 -6.17
CA GLU A 90 2.89 -21.11 -7.37
C GLU A 90 1.76 -20.11 -7.06
N PRO A 91 1.35 -19.28 -8.03
CA PRO A 91 0.26 -18.34 -7.82
C PRO A 91 -1.10 -19.04 -7.75
N HIS A 92 -2.15 -18.29 -7.36
CA HIS A 92 -3.52 -18.78 -7.44
C HIS A 92 -3.95 -18.98 -8.90
N GLU A 93 -4.93 -19.86 -9.18
CA GLU A 93 -5.39 -20.17 -10.54
C GLU A 93 -5.82 -18.93 -11.36
N GLU A 94 -6.38 -17.93 -10.67
CA GLU A 94 -6.79 -16.64 -11.24
C GLU A 94 -5.61 -15.91 -11.90
N PHE A 95 -4.39 -16.14 -11.42
CA PHE A 95 -3.18 -15.53 -11.98
C PHE A 95 -2.95 -15.97 -13.42
N TYR A 96 -3.08 -17.26 -13.73
CA TYR A 96 -2.90 -17.73 -15.10
C TYR A 96 -3.98 -17.16 -16.04
N THR A 97 -5.19 -16.92 -15.52
CA THR A 97 -6.24 -16.22 -16.26
C THR A 97 -5.87 -14.76 -16.52
N ALA A 98 -5.34 -14.05 -15.52
CA ALA A 98 -4.86 -12.68 -15.69
C ALA A 98 -3.65 -12.61 -16.63
N GLN A 99 -2.73 -13.57 -16.54
CA GLN A 99 -1.55 -13.68 -17.39
C GLN A 99 -1.94 -13.93 -18.86
N ALA A 100 -2.90 -14.82 -19.12
CA ALA A 100 -3.40 -15.05 -20.47
C ALA A 100 -4.08 -13.81 -21.10
N ARG A 101 -4.61 -12.91 -20.26
CA ARG A 101 -5.17 -11.62 -20.71
C ARG A 101 -4.10 -10.55 -20.94
N ALA A 102 -2.93 -10.68 -20.32
CA ALA A 102 -1.80 -9.81 -20.61
C ALA A 102 -1.37 -10.08 -22.06
N ASN A 103 -1.73 -9.17 -22.95
CA ASN A 103 -1.53 -9.35 -24.38
C ASN A 103 -0.21 -8.70 -24.82
N PRO A 104 0.78 -9.50 -25.28
CA PRO A 104 2.05 -8.97 -25.77
C PRO A 104 1.90 -8.01 -26.95
N GLN A 105 0.83 -8.14 -27.75
CA GLN A 105 0.54 -7.24 -28.87
C GLN A 105 0.23 -5.80 -28.40
N PHE A 106 -0.30 -5.65 -27.18
CA PHE A 106 -0.50 -4.35 -26.54
C PHE A 106 0.68 -3.96 -25.62
N GLY A 107 1.81 -4.68 -25.72
CA GLY A 107 3.03 -4.44 -24.96
C GLY A 107 3.08 -5.11 -23.58
N GLY A 108 2.05 -5.86 -23.21
CA GLY A 108 1.90 -6.38 -21.84
C GLY A 108 2.49 -7.76 -21.57
N SER A 109 3.01 -7.94 -20.36
CA SER A 109 3.49 -9.22 -19.82
C SER A 109 3.31 -9.26 -18.30
N LEU A 110 2.83 -10.39 -17.78
CA LEU A 110 2.69 -10.65 -16.34
C LEU A 110 3.57 -11.85 -15.95
N HIS A 111 4.50 -11.64 -15.03
CA HIS A 111 5.43 -12.66 -14.53
C HIS A 111 5.20 -12.92 -13.05
N TYR A 112 5.33 -14.18 -12.64
CA TYR A 112 5.22 -14.57 -11.23
C TYR A 112 6.59 -14.82 -10.62
N HIS A 113 6.81 -14.28 -9.42
CA HIS A 113 7.98 -14.61 -8.60
C HIS A 113 7.52 -15.00 -7.20
N PRO A 114 7.89 -16.20 -6.69
CA PRO A 114 7.65 -16.55 -5.30
C PRO A 114 8.44 -15.63 -4.38
N LEU A 115 7.75 -14.94 -3.47
CA LEU A 115 8.37 -14.02 -2.50
C LEU A 115 7.61 -13.98 -1.17
N ASP A 116 8.33 -14.24 -0.08
CA ASP A 116 7.90 -13.82 1.25
C ASP A 116 8.45 -12.42 1.56
N VAL A 117 7.59 -11.41 1.62
CA VAL A 117 7.96 -10.01 1.88
C VAL A 117 8.68 -9.79 3.23
N ARG A 118 8.65 -10.76 4.13
CA ARG A 118 9.40 -10.74 5.39
C ARG A 118 10.89 -11.04 5.17
N ASP A 119 11.23 -11.73 4.09
CA ASP A 119 12.61 -11.99 3.69
C ASP A 119 13.15 -10.80 2.90
N ARG A 120 13.93 -9.98 3.60
CA ARG A 120 14.55 -8.78 3.02
C ARG A 120 15.53 -9.10 1.91
N ASP A 121 16.32 -10.15 2.04
CA ASP A 121 17.37 -10.45 1.07
C ASP A 121 16.75 -10.97 -0.22
N SER A 122 15.79 -11.89 -0.12
CA SER A 122 15.01 -12.36 -1.27
C SER A 122 14.24 -11.22 -1.95
N THR A 123 13.63 -10.32 -1.18
CA THR A 123 12.93 -9.15 -1.73
C THR A 123 13.87 -8.25 -2.54
N ASN A 124 15.06 -7.96 -2.00
CA ASN A 124 16.07 -7.15 -2.69
C ASN A 124 16.56 -7.82 -3.97
N GLN A 125 16.82 -9.13 -3.92
CA GLN A 125 17.30 -9.90 -5.06
C GLN A 125 16.27 -9.92 -6.20
N ILE A 126 15.00 -10.20 -5.88
CA ILE A 126 13.93 -10.27 -6.88
C ILE A 126 13.70 -8.89 -7.51
N LEU A 127 13.57 -7.83 -6.71
CA LEU A 127 13.36 -6.49 -7.28
C LEU A 127 14.57 -5.97 -8.07
N SER A 128 15.79 -6.35 -7.69
CA SER A 128 16.98 -6.09 -8.50
C SER A 128 16.88 -6.79 -9.85
N ALA A 129 16.56 -8.09 -9.86
CA ALA A 129 16.45 -8.86 -11.09
C ALA A 129 15.37 -8.31 -12.03
N ILE A 130 14.21 -7.90 -11.50
CA ILE A 130 13.15 -7.24 -12.26
C ILE A 130 13.65 -5.92 -12.87
N ALA A 131 14.32 -5.09 -12.05
CA ALA A 131 14.86 -3.81 -12.51
C ALA A 131 15.96 -3.98 -13.55
N ASP A 132 16.83 -4.98 -13.40
CA ASP A 132 17.92 -5.28 -14.32
C ASP A 132 17.40 -5.76 -15.69
N GLY A 133 16.29 -6.52 -15.71
CA GLY A 133 15.71 -7.06 -16.94
C GLY A 133 15.38 -6.03 -18.03
N LYS A 134 14.98 -4.80 -17.64
CA LYS A 134 14.79 -3.67 -18.58
C LYS A 134 15.61 -2.43 -18.21
N ASN A 135 16.59 -2.58 -17.32
CA ASN A 135 17.37 -1.49 -16.70
C ASN A 135 16.49 -0.34 -16.17
N ARG A 136 15.32 -0.67 -15.59
CA ARG A 136 14.34 0.30 -15.07
C ARG A 136 13.37 -0.35 -14.09
N LEU A 137 12.85 0.45 -13.17
CA LEU A 137 11.68 0.13 -12.35
C LEU A 137 10.87 1.42 -12.18
N ASP A 138 9.63 1.46 -12.67
CA ASP A 138 8.79 2.66 -12.69
C ASP A 138 7.77 2.71 -11.56
N GLY A 139 7.45 1.56 -10.96
CA GLY A 139 6.58 1.56 -9.80
C GLY A 139 6.57 0.27 -9.00
N LEU A 140 6.03 0.40 -7.78
CA LEU A 140 5.75 -0.71 -6.89
C LEU A 140 4.32 -0.57 -6.37
N ILE A 141 3.61 -1.68 -6.30
CA ILE A 141 2.42 -1.81 -5.46
C ILE A 141 2.72 -2.83 -4.35
N ALA A 142 2.78 -2.37 -3.10
CA ALA A 142 2.94 -3.24 -1.94
C ALA A 142 1.55 -3.66 -1.42
N ALA A 143 1.02 -4.78 -1.92
CA ALA A 143 -0.33 -5.26 -1.60
C ALA A 143 -0.37 -6.48 -0.65
N ALA A 144 0.78 -7.07 -0.32
CA ALA A 144 0.84 -8.17 0.64
C ALA A 144 0.26 -7.75 2.01
N GLY A 145 -0.59 -8.60 2.57
CA GLY A 145 -1.23 -8.33 3.86
C GLY A 145 -2.02 -9.51 4.40
N VAL A 146 -2.23 -9.52 5.71
CA VAL A 146 -3.00 -10.52 6.44
C VAL A 146 -3.82 -9.85 7.55
N ASN A 147 -4.97 -10.44 7.87
CA ASN A 147 -5.78 -10.08 9.03
C ASN A 147 -6.02 -11.32 9.92
N HIS A 148 -6.21 -11.09 11.22
CA HIS A 148 -6.66 -12.10 12.18
C HIS A 148 -7.59 -11.40 13.18
N VAL A 149 -8.87 -11.78 13.17
CA VAL A 149 -9.88 -11.22 14.06
C VAL A 149 -9.90 -12.04 15.34
N GLU A 150 -9.55 -11.40 16.46
CA GLU A 150 -9.53 -12.00 17.78
C GLU A 150 -9.62 -10.88 18.84
N SER A 151 -10.11 -11.22 20.03
CA SER A 151 -10.07 -10.33 21.17
C SER A 151 -8.63 -9.90 21.48
N ALA A 152 -8.43 -8.61 21.77
CA ALA A 152 -7.10 -8.06 22.05
C ALA A 152 -6.33 -8.82 23.15
N ILE A 153 -7.04 -9.32 24.16
CA ILE A 153 -6.48 -10.06 25.29
C ILE A 153 -6.11 -11.52 24.97
N ASN A 154 -6.58 -12.04 23.84
CA ASN A 154 -6.40 -13.44 23.44
C ASN A 154 -5.34 -13.61 22.35
N HIS A 155 -4.83 -12.53 21.77
CA HIS A 155 -3.79 -12.61 20.76
C HIS A 155 -2.49 -13.18 21.36
N SER A 156 -1.91 -14.15 20.66
CA SER A 156 -0.57 -14.62 20.98
C SER A 156 0.50 -13.62 20.53
N ALA A 157 1.69 -13.68 21.12
CA ALA A 157 2.84 -12.91 20.64
C ALA A 157 3.17 -13.24 19.17
N ALA A 158 3.01 -14.50 18.77
CA ALA A 158 3.23 -14.96 17.40
C ALA A 158 2.24 -14.33 16.41
N ASP A 159 0.98 -14.11 16.80
CA ASP A 159 0.00 -13.43 15.94
C ASP A 159 0.37 -11.97 15.72
N ILE A 160 0.79 -11.28 16.79
CA ILE A 160 1.26 -9.89 16.72
C ILE A 160 2.44 -9.80 15.76
N GLU A 161 3.46 -10.62 15.98
CA GLU A 161 4.67 -10.64 15.15
C GLU A 161 4.36 -10.96 13.69
N ARG A 162 3.52 -11.97 13.44
CA ARG A 162 3.13 -12.37 12.08
C ARG A 162 2.41 -11.25 11.33
N ILE A 163 1.44 -10.57 11.96
CA ILE A 163 0.68 -9.50 11.30
C ILE A 163 1.58 -8.30 11.04
N ILE A 164 2.38 -7.87 12.02
CA ILE A 164 3.27 -6.73 11.88
C ILE A 164 4.37 -7.01 10.85
N SER A 165 5.00 -8.20 10.89
CA SER A 165 6.05 -8.58 9.95
C SER A 165 5.56 -8.60 8.50
N ILE A 166 4.32 -9.03 8.25
CA ILE A 166 3.78 -9.02 6.88
C ILE A 166 3.28 -7.63 6.50
N ASN A 167 2.39 -7.03 7.29
CA ASN A 167 1.67 -5.83 6.88
C ASN A 167 2.52 -4.57 6.91
N TYR A 168 3.40 -4.44 7.90
CA TYR A 168 4.26 -3.27 8.06
C TYR A 168 5.67 -3.55 7.56
N THR A 169 6.36 -4.54 8.13
CA THR A 169 7.75 -4.82 7.75
C THR A 169 7.83 -5.23 6.28
N GLY A 170 6.89 -6.05 5.80
CA GLY A 170 6.82 -6.42 4.38
C GLY A 170 6.63 -5.23 3.45
N ALA A 171 5.73 -4.30 3.78
CA ALA A 171 5.53 -3.08 3.01
C ALA A 171 6.77 -2.17 3.03
N PHE A 172 7.41 -2.00 4.19
CA PHE A 172 8.65 -1.25 4.35
C PHE A 172 9.78 -1.85 3.50
N THR A 173 10.03 -3.15 3.64
CA THR A 173 11.06 -3.89 2.90
C THR A 173 10.84 -3.77 1.40
N SER A 174 9.62 -4.04 0.92
CA SER A 174 9.28 -3.95 -0.50
C SER A 174 9.51 -2.53 -1.04
N ALA A 175 9.04 -1.50 -0.32
CA ALA A 175 9.18 -0.11 -0.73
C ALA A 175 10.64 0.34 -0.79
N THR A 176 11.44 0.01 0.23
CA THR A 176 12.87 0.37 0.25
C THR A 176 13.68 -0.36 -0.82
N ALA A 177 13.37 -1.63 -1.09
CA ALA A 177 13.96 -2.39 -2.19
C ALA A 177 13.65 -1.73 -3.54
N ALA A 178 12.37 -1.41 -3.79
CA ALA A 178 11.96 -0.75 -5.03
C ALA A 178 12.57 0.65 -5.19
N ALA A 179 12.56 1.45 -4.11
CA ALA A 179 13.14 2.78 -4.12
C ALA A 179 14.65 2.73 -4.39
N THR A 180 15.36 1.76 -3.81
CA THR A 180 16.79 1.54 -4.09
C THR A 180 17.04 1.30 -5.57
N GLN A 181 16.24 0.44 -6.22
CA GLN A 181 16.36 0.21 -7.65
C GLN A 181 15.98 1.43 -8.49
N MET A 182 14.90 2.13 -8.13
CA MET A 182 14.51 3.39 -8.79
C MET A 182 15.63 4.42 -8.75
N LEU A 183 16.26 4.62 -7.59
CA LEU A 183 17.38 5.55 -7.40
C LEU A 183 18.61 5.12 -8.20
N ASN A 184 18.99 3.84 -8.13
CA ASN A 184 20.15 3.29 -8.85
C ASN A 184 20.00 3.37 -10.37
N LYS A 185 18.78 3.14 -10.88
CA LYS A 185 18.45 3.21 -12.30
C LYS A 185 18.04 4.62 -12.75
N GLN A 186 18.10 5.61 -11.85
CA GLN A 186 17.65 6.99 -12.08
C GLN A 186 16.22 7.07 -12.67
N CYS A 187 15.37 6.13 -12.27
CA CYS A 187 13.99 6.04 -12.68
C CYS A 187 13.11 6.82 -11.71
N ARG A 188 12.46 7.86 -12.22
CA ARG A 188 11.35 8.50 -11.51
C ARG A 188 10.16 7.55 -11.54
N GLY A 189 9.45 7.44 -10.41
CA GLY A 189 8.45 6.39 -10.27
C GLY A 189 7.36 6.68 -9.27
N SER A 190 6.52 5.68 -9.05
CA SER A 190 5.41 5.73 -8.12
C SER A 190 5.34 4.47 -7.27
N ILE A 191 5.33 4.64 -5.95
CA ILE A 191 5.09 3.57 -5.00
C ILE A 191 3.69 3.74 -4.41
N LEU A 192 2.92 2.66 -4.42
CA LEU A 192 1.61 2.56 -3.80
C LEU A 192 1.64 1.53 -2.68
N LEU A 193 1.36 1.96 -1.45
CA LEU A 193 1.22 1.07 -0.30
C LEU A 193 -0.26 0.76 -0.04
N VAL A 194 -0.63 -0.52 0.01
CA VAL A 194 -2.03 -0.91 0.31
C VAL A 194 -2.25 -0.92 1.81
N SER A 195 -2.94 0.11 2.30
CA SER A 195 -3.44 0.19 3.66
C SER A 195 -4.89 -0.36 3.75
N SER A 196 -5.75 0.30 4.52
CA SER A 196 -7.17 -0.01 4.71
C SER A 196 -7.88 1.18 5.35
N MET A 197 -9.19 1.32 5.14
CA MET A 197 -10.02 2.22 5.94
C MET A 197 -9.84 1.97 7.44
N SER A 198 -9.59 0.73 7.85
CA SER A 198 -9.37 0.38 9.25
C SER A 198 -8.04 0.89 9.81
N GLY A 199 -7.18 1.50 8.98
CA GLY A 199 -6.04 2.27 9.43
C GLY A 199 -6.41 3.66 9.97
N THR A 200 -7.62 4.15 9.70
CA THR A 200 -8.12 5.44 10.21
C THR A 200 -9.32 5.30 11.15
N VAL A 201 -10.00 4.14 11.14
CA VAL A 201 -11.17 3.87 12.00
C VAL A 201 -11.10 2.48 12.64
N ALA A 202 -11.83 2.29 13.74
CA ALA A 202 -12.11 0.96 14.29
C ALA A 202 -13.51 0.51 13.82
N ASN A 203 -13.57 -0.59 13.06
CA ASN A 203 -14.83 -1.11 12.55
C ASN A 203 -15.66 -1.72 13.68
N LYS A 204 -16.92 -1.30 13.81
CA LYS A 204 -17.86 -1.90 14.77
C LYS A 204 -18.02 -3.39 14.44
N GLY A 205 -18.00 -4.24 15.47
CA GLY A 205 -18.15 -5.71 15.31
C GLY A 205 -16.85 -6.46 15.01
N MET A 206 -15.80 -5.81 14.50
CA MET A 206 -14.55 -6.47 14.16
C MET A 206 -13.44 -6.19 15.19
N LYS A 207 -13.07 -7.21 15.97
CA LYS A 207 -11.94 -7.15 16.92
C LYS A 207 -10.62 -7.40 16.17
N SER A 208 -10.07 -6.34 15.57
CA SER A 208 -8.88 -6.42 14.69
C SER A 208 -7.80 -5.40 15.06
N SER A 209 -7.54 -5.20 16.36
CA SER A 209 -6.69 -4.10 16.84
C SER A 209 -5.30 -4.10 16.20
N ILE A 210 -4.64 -5.26 16.11
CA ILE A 210 -3.30 -5.39 15.52
C ILE A 210 -3.32 -5.04 14.03
N TYR A 211 -4.31 -5.55 13.29
CA TYR A 211 -4.46 -5.24 11.87
C TYR A 211 -4.67 -3.74 11.66
N ASN A 212 -5.62 -3.14 12.38
CA ASN A 212 -5.93 -1.71 12.30
C ASN A 212 -4.69 -0.86 12.59
N SER A 213 -3.96 -1.17 13.67
CA SER A 213 -2.70 -0.51 14.01
C SER A 213 -1.63 -0.69 12.93
N SER A 214 -1.48 -1.89 12.36
CA SER A 214 -0.53 -2.15 11.27
C SER A 214 -0.85 -1.32 10.02
N LYS A 215 -2.15 -1.16 9.69
CA LYS A 215 -2.59 -0.37 8.54
C LYS A 215 -2.48 1.12 8.80
N ALA A 216 -2.72 1.59 10.03
CA ALA A 216 -2.42 2.96 10.44
C ALA A 216 -0.93 3.28 10.29
N ALA A 217 -0.05 2.36 10.69
CA ALA A 217 1.39 2.49 10.54
C ALA A 217 1.80 2.61 9.06
N VAL A 218 1.18 1.85 8.14
CA VAL A 218 1.42 1.97 6.70
C VAL A 218 1.00 3.35 6.15
N ILE A 219 -0.10 3.93 6.65
CA ILE A 219 -0.52 5.29 6.24
C ILE A 219 0.54 6.31 6.65
N GLN A 220 1.06 6.22 7.88
CA GLN A 220 2.11 7.14 8.31
C GLN A 220 3.42 6.89 7.56
N LEU A 221 3.79 5.63 7.32
CA LEU A 221 4.96 5.25 6.54
C LEU A 221 4.94 5.86 5.14
N THR A 222 3.78 5.87 4.51
CA THR A 222 3.56 6.50 3.20
C THR A 222 3.97 7.97 3.20
N ARG A 223 3.58 8.72 4.23
CA ARG A 223 3.91 10.14 4.37
C ARG A 223 5.40 10.36 4.58
N SER A 224 6.03 9.53 5.41
CA SER A 224 7.48 9.57 5.63
C SER A 224 8.25 9.34 4.33
N PHE A 225 7.95 8.26 3.61
CA PHE A 225 8.59 7.95 2.34
C PHE A 225 8.32 9.00 1.24
N ALA A 226 7.12 9.60 1.21
CA ALA A 226 6.83 10.66 0.27
C ALA A 226 7.77 11.86 0.44
N ILE A 227 8.11 12.24 1.68
CA ILE A 227 9.04 13.34 1.95
C ILE A 227 10.49 12.92 1.69
N GLU A 228 10.84 11.68 2.03
CA GLU A 228 12.21 11.17 1.89
C GLU A 228 12.64 11.03 0.42
N TRP A 229 11.73 10.65 -0.48
CA TRP A 229 12.10 10.27 -1.85
C TRP A 229 11.56 11.19 -2.96
N SER A 230 10.79 12.23 -2.62
CA SER A 230 10.22 13.15 -3.62
C SER A 230 11.25 14.04 -4.30
N ASN A 231 12.26 14.50 -3.55
CA ASN A 231 13.21 15.47 -4.05
C ASN A 231 14.17 14.82 -5.05
N ILE A 232 14.50 15.55 -6.11
CA ILE A 232 15.51 15.14 -7.08
C ILE A 232 16.84 15.77 -6.63
N ASP A 233 17.85 14.94 -6.39
CA ASP A 233 19.18 15.40 -6.03
C ASP A 233 19.97 15.91 -7.24
N ARG A 234 21.19 16.41 -7.00
CA ARG A 234 22.06 16.96 -8.05
C ARG A 234 22.50 15.92 -9.07
N GLU A 235 22.44 14.63 -8.71
CA GLU A 235 22.81 13.49 -9.54
C GLU A 235 21.57 12.95 -10.29
N GLY A 236 20.43 13.64 -10.21
CA GLY A 236 19.19 13.28 -10.89
C GLY A 236 18.44 12.12 -10.24
N ARG A 237 18.84 11.66 -9.06
CA ARG A 237 18.15 10.58 -8.32
C ARG A 237 17.00 11.15 -7.51
N GLY A 238 15.94 10.38 -7.35
CA GLY A 238 14.74 10.74 -6.60
C GLY A 238 13.56 10.98 -7.52
N GLY A 239 12.64 11.88 -7.13
CA GLY A 239 11.39 12.06 -7.88
C GLY A 239 10.46 10.85 -7.79
N ILE A 240 10.50 10.12 -6.67
CA ILE A 240 9.64 8.98 -6.39
C ILE A 240 8.41 9.49 -5.63
N ARG A 241 7.22 9.30 -6.20
CA ARG A 241 5.96 9.63 -5.53
C ARG A 241 5.53 8.45 -4.68
N VAL A 242 5.08 8.68 -3.46
CA VAL A 242 4.59 7.62 -2.56
C VAL A 242 3.18 7.96 -2.11
N ASN A 243 2.24 7.04 -2.34
CA ASN A 243 0.84 7.17 -1.95
C ASN A 243 0.36 5.88 -1.28
N CYS A 244 -0.79 5.95 -0.60
CA CYS A 244 -1.45 4.76 -0.09
C CYS A 244 -2.87 4.65 -0.61
N LEU A 245 -3.32 3.41 -0.77
CA LEU A 245 -4.71 3.07 -1.02
C LEU A 245 -5.32 2.59 0.29
N CYS A 246 -6.49 3.10 0.67
CA CYS A 246 -7.21 2.70 1.89
C CYS A 246 -8.58 2.11 1.53
N PRO A 247 -8.65 0.85 1.05
CA PRO A 247 -9.93 0.26 0.67
C PRO A 247 -10.86 0.05 1.86
N GLY A 248 -12.16 0.15 1.59
CA GLY A 248 -13.20 -0.43 2.44
C GLY A 248 -13.34 -1.94 2.22
N ASP A 249 -14.45 -2.53 2.65
CA ASP A 249 -14.70 -3.95 2.43
C ASP A 249 -14.91 -4.21 0.93
N ILE A 250 -13.93 -4.92 0.37
CA ILE A 250 -13.99 -5.44 -0.99
C ILE A 250 -14.02 -6.96 -0.86
N ILE A 251 -14.94 -7.62 -1.57
CA ILE A 251 -14.99 -9.08 -1.63
C ILE A 251 -13.68 -9.59 -2.25
N THR A 252 -12.75 -9.98 -1.39
CA THR A 252 -11.45 -10.57 -1.70
C THR A 252 -11.30 -11.88 -0.93
N PRO A 253 -10.37 -12.77 -1.29
CA PRO A 253 -10.10 -13.97 -0.49
C PRO A 253 -9.82 -13.66 1.00
N MET A 254 -9.17 -12.53 1.30
CA MET A 254 -8.95 -12.06 2.68
C MET A 254 -10.26 -11.73 3.39
N ALA A 255 -11.15 -10.96 2.74
CA ALA A 255 -12.45 -10.61 3.31
C ALA A 255 -13.31 -11.86 3.55
N ARG A 256 -13.34 -12.80 2.60
CA ARG A 256 -14.04 -14.09 2.74
C ARG A 256 -13.55 -14.89 3.95
N MET A 257 -12.23 -15.02 4.14
CA MET A 257 -11.68 -15.72 5.31
C MET A 257 -12.10 -15.12 6.66
N VAL A 258 -12.38 -13.83 6.72
CA VAL A 258 -12.86 -13.14 7.94
C VAL A 258 -14.39 -13.32 8.09
N MET A 259 -15.14 -13.17 7.00
CA MET A 259 -16.59 -13.34 6.97
C MET A 259 -17.00 -14.78 7.32
N ASP A 260 -16.30 -15.77 6.81
CA ASP A 260 -16.61 -17.20 7.04
C ASP A 260 -16.34 -17.64 8.49
N LYS A 261 -15.41 -16.96 9.19
CA LYS A 261 -15.09 -17.24 10.60
C LYS A 261 -16.05 -16.58 11.59
N THR A 262 -16.91 -15.67 11.14
CA THR A 262 -17.87 -14.96 11.98
C THR A 262 -19.29 -15.23 11.49
N PRO A 263 -19.88 -16.40 11.82
CA PRO A 263 -21.24 -16.72 11.40
C PRO A 263 -22.25 -15.86 12.20
N GLY A 264 -22.47 -14.63 11.75
CA GLY A 264 -23.36 -13.66 12.42
C GLY A 264 -23.69 -12.40 11.61
N ASP A 265 -22.77 -11.90 10.78
CA ASP A 265 -22.95 -10.62 10.06
C ASP A 265 -23.51 -10.80 8.63
N LYS A 266 -24.39 -11.78 8.41
CA LYS A 266 -25.14 -11.89 7.13
C LYS A 266 -26.33 -10.93 7.03
N GLY A 267 -26.53 -10.05 8.02
CA GLY A 267 -27.64 -9.10 8.05
C GLY A 267 -27.14 -7.67 7.90
N ASP A 268 -27.60 -7.01 6.84
CA ASP A 268 -27.63 -5.55 6.69
C ASP A 268 -26.33 -4.86 6.23
N MET A 269 -25.88 -5.20 5.02
CA MET A 269 -25.05 -4.30 4.22
C MET A 269 -25.88 -3.87 3.01
N GLY A 270 -26.72 -2.85 3.25
CA GLY A 270 -27.53 -2.21 2.22
C GLY A 270 -26.67 -1.72 1.06
N VAL A 271 -27.08 -2.12 -0.14
CA VAL A 271 -26.70 -1.48 -1.42
C VAL A 271 -27.27 -0.07 -1.48
#